data_AF-A0A1B1NBU1-F1
#
_entry.id   AF-A0A1B1NBU1-F1
#
_cell.length_a   1.000
_cell.length_b   1.000
_cell.length_c   1.000
_cell.angle_alpha   90.00
_cell.angle_beta   90.00
_cell.angle_gamma   90.00
#
_symmetry.space_group_name_H-M   'P 1'
#
loop_
_entity.id
_entity.type
_entity.pdbx_description
1 polymer ?
#
loop_
_entity_poly.entity_id
_entity_poly.type
_entity_poly.pdbx_seq_one_letter_code
_entity_poly.pdbx_strand_id
1 'polypeptide(L)'
;MSETSGDDVTEGGRKAPWLLIGGGVAAAAVIGGGTAFALMMGGGGDRPDSVLPGEVAAYAQIDLDPSAGQKVAAVRFFQGLDSDLEQRFSDGEWREWVWEQLEEQGEAPEGVSFEEDIEPWLGDRAGVAMMPAGEGEEPAVAVALQVKDGDAATAFLDEHLSDDAEELGYYLEGDYVVFSQADTLDAVRSAAEAGSLSDNEDFTSDMEDLGEAGVMAMWADLSQIDDIDASAFDPSLEMTEEQLGMGAEQPEVTGRMAATVRLTPDAIEMHGVSRGVAGMEVPAAGDGEHLVTQLPADTAVALSLENGSDMVQAMWDYYSEDYAEQLQEAADAAEAQGFVLPDDLKVALGESMTLAVGPDVVGAFANMSQTDPGVPELPLAYRVTTDTERAQQLLNDNGMGAGVLVVRDDDGTLTLGTDQAYVDGVAEVDGATLGESDLFTRAVADAGEAQSTFFVDVAPFEEFYLPQVTDEKARTALEKLAAVGASSVVEEGGDGHFTMRMVADEE
;
A
#
# COMPACT_ATOMS: atom_id res chain seq x y z
N MET A 1 -43.70 -34.32 34.61
CA MET A 1 -43.50 -33.02 35.27
C MET A 1 -42.01 -32.76 35.20
N SER A 2 -41.48 -32.08 34.19
CA SER A 2 -42.12 -31.11 33.30
C SER A 2 -41.45 -31.19 31.93
N GLU A 3 -42.27 -31.41 30.91
CA GLU A 3 -41.98 -31.02 29.54
C GLU A 3 -41.93 -29.50 29.47
N THR A 4 -40.94 -28.97 28.75
CA THR A 4 -41.03 -27.63 28.14
C THR A 4 -40.53 -27.75 26.72
N SER A 5 -41.50 -27.87 25.82
CA SER A 5 -41.42 -27.46 24.43
C SER A 5 -40.94 -26.01 24.34
N GLY A 6 -40.06 -25.73 23.39
CA GLY A 6 -39.73 -24.40 22.89
C GLY A 6 -39.30 -24.62 21.45
N ASP A 7 -40.29 -24.79 20.58
CA ASP A 7 -40.85 -23.76 19.71
C ASP A 7 -39.91 -23.47 18.54
N ASP A 8 -40.42 -23.90 17.40
CA ASP A 8 -39.86 -23.85 16.06
C ASP A 8 -39.88 -22.38 15.64
N VAL A 9 -38.79 -21.64 15.89
CA VAL A 9 -38.61 -20.32 15.29
C VAL A 9 -38.10 -20.55 13.88
N THR A 10 -39.08 -20.75 13.00
CA THR A 10 -38.97 -20.42 11.59
C THR A 10 -38.77 -18.91 11.47
N GLU A 11 -37.55 -18.44 11.69
CA GLU A 11 -37.15 -17.11 11.27
C GLU A 11 -37.02 -17.16 9.75
N GLY A 12 -38.02 -16.61 9.08
CA GLY A 12 -38.02 -16.42 7.64
C GLY A 12 -36.77 -15.68 7.24
N GLY A 13 -35.93 -16.35 6.45
CA GLY A 13 -34.84 -15.72 5.73
C GLY A 13 -35.40 -14.55 4.94
N ARG A 14 -35.19 -13.34 5.46
CA ARG A 14 -35.10 -12.15 4.62
C ARG A 14 -33.88 -12.39 3.77
N LYS A 15 -34.13 -12.83 2.54
CA LYS A 15 -33.14 -12.76 1.46
C LYS A 15 -32.74 -11.30 1.40
N ALA A 16 -31.53 -11.01 1.88
CA ALA A 16 -30.95 -9.69 1.74
C ALA A 16 -30.88 -9.40 0.24
N PRO A 17 -31.35 -8.23 -0.19
CA PRO A 17 -31.35 -7.91 -1.60
C PRO A 17 -29.90 -7.50 -1.95
N TRP A 18 -29.09 -8.38 -2.57
CA TRP A 18 -28.03 -8.05 -3.55
C TRP A 18 -27.08 -6.87 -3.27
N LEU A 19 -26.83 -6.57 -1.98
CA LEU A 19 -25.91 -5.56 -1.48
C LEU A 19 -24.65 -5.48 -2.36
N LEU A 20 -24.63 -4.46 -3.22
CA LEU A 20 -23.44 -3.85 -3.78
C LEU A 20 -22.65 -4.61 -4.87
N ILE A 21 -23.24 -5.53 -5.67
CA ILE A 21 -22.61 -6.21 -6.84
C ILE A 21 -21.08 -6.38 -6.67
N GLY A 22 -20.64 -7.56 -6.23
CA GLY A 22 -19.24 -7.96 -5.96
C GLY A 22 -18.17 -7.74 -7.05
N GLY A 23 -18.34 -6.82 -8.00
CA GLY A 23 -17.28 -6.25 -8.83
C GLY A 23 -16.91 -4.80 -8.47
N GLY A 24 -17.84 -3.99 -7.94
CA GLY A 24 -17.60 -2.56 -7.64
C GLY A 24 -16.95 -2.32 -6.29
N VAL A 25 -17.41 -3.03 -5.25
CA VAL A 25 -16.83 -2.99 -3.90
C VAL A 25 -15.74 -4.03 -3.71
N ALA A 26 -15.71 -5.11 -4.50
CA ALA A 26 -14.55 -5.99 -4.56
C ALA A 26 -13.30 -5.27 -5.10
N ALA A 27 -13.45 -4.22 -5.93
CA ALA A 27 -12.34 -3.36 -6.31
C ALA A 27 -11.73 -2.59 -5.11
N ALA A 28 -12.52 -2.35 -4.04
CA ALA A 28 -12.06 -1.77 -2.78
C ALA A 28 -11.67 -2.82 -1.72
N ALA A 29 -12.20 -4.05 -1.79
CA ALA A 29 -11.85 -5.15 -0.87
C ALA A 29 -10.60 -5.96 -1.29
N VAL A 30 -10.04 -5.74 -2.49
CA VAL A 30 -8.76 -6.32 -2.97
C VAL A 30 -7.52 -5.70 -2.28
N ILE A 31 -7.71 -4.90 -1.23
CA ILE A 31 -6.64 -4.24 -0.45
C ILE A 31 -5.75 -5.23 0.37
N GLY A 32 -6.04 -6.54 0.41
CA GLY A 32 -5.24 -7.50 1.18
C GLY A 32 -5.14 -8.91 0.61
N GLY A 33 -4.32 -9.14 -0.43
CA GLY A 33 -3.95 -10.49 -0.87
C GLY A 33 -3.34 -10.53 -2.27
N GLY A 34 -2.07 -10.90 -2.37
CA GLY A 34 -1.28 -10.78 -3.59
C GLY A 34 -1.63 -11.72 -4.75
N THR A 35 -0.99 -11.38 -5.88
CA THR A 35 -0.75 -12.18 -7.10
C THR A 35 -1.97 -12.61 -7.89
N ALA A 36 -2.31 -11.83 -8.93
CA ALA A 36 -1.91 -12.16 -10.31
C ALA A 36 -2.62 -11.22 -11.29
N PHE A 37 -1.87 -10.51 -12.15
CA PHE A 37 -2.50 -9.66 -13.17
C PHE A 37 -1.56 -9.37 -14.34
N ALA A 38 -1.91 -9.84 -15.54
CA ALA A 38 -1.65 -9.14 -16.80
C ALA A 38 -2.26 -9.86 -18.01
N LEU A 39 -2.43 -9.05 -19.06
CA LEU A 39 -2.60 -9.38 -20.49
C LEU A 39 -4.05 -9.51 -21.01
N MET A 40 -4.46 -8.49 -21.77
CA MET A 40 -5.30 -8.67 -22.95
C MET A 40 -4.91 -7.66 -24.05
N MET A 41 -5.38 -7.85 -25.28
CA MET A 41 -5.01 -7.07 -26.45
C MET A 41 -6.18 -6.19 -26.92
N GLY A 42 -6.13 -4.89 -26.61
CA GLY A 42 -7.08 -3.92 -27.15
C GLY A 42 -6.79 -2.44 -26.87
N GLY A 43 -5.53 -2.01 -26.72
CA GLY A 43 -5.19 -0.68 -26.20
C GLY A 43 -5.78 0.51 -26.98
N GLY A 44 -6.93 1.01 -26.53
CA GLY A 44 -7.59 2.22 -27.03
C GLY A 44 -9.07 2.25 -26.68
N GLY A 45 -9.51 3.39 -26.12
CA GLY A 45 -10.88 3.62 -25.65
C GLY A 45 -10.85 4.57 -24.46
N ASP A 46 -11.96 5.27 -24.20
CA ASP A 46 -12.04 6.20 -23.07
C ASP A 46 -11.94 5.43 -21.74
N ARG A 47 -11.38 6.06 -20.71
CA ARG A 47 -11.21 5.48 -19.37
C ARG A 47 -12.46 5.75 -18.52
N PRO A 48 -12.65 5.05 -17.37
CA PRO A 48 -13.83 5.27 -16.53
C PRO A 48 -13.96 6.73 -16.04
N ASP A 49 -12.85 7.45 -15.90
CA ASP A 49 -12.80 8.88 -15.56
C ASP A 49 -13.53 9.80 -16.56
N SER A 50 -13.80 9.35 -17.78
CA SER A 50 -14.53 10.10 -18.82
C SER A 50 -16.04 10.09 -18.65
N VAL A 51 -16.59 9.14 -17.88
CA VAL A 51 -18.03 8.97 -17.66
C VAL A 51 -18.44 9.15 -16.21
N LEU A 52 -17.46 9.21 -15.30
CA LEU A 52 -17.67 9.45 -13.89
C LEU A 52 -17.67 10.97 -13.58
N PRO A 53 -18.44 11.42 -12.56
CA PRO A 53 -18.52 12.82 -12.16
C PRO A 53 -17.16 13.49 -11.90
N GLY A 54 -17.04 14.77 -12.21
CA GLY A 54 -15.78 15.52 -12.05
C GLY A 54 -15.46 16.01 -10.64
N GLU A 55 -16.48 16.17 -9.78
CA GLU A 55 -16.33 16.55 -8.37
C GLU A 55 -16.47 15.28 -7.51
N VAL A 56 -15.34 14.70 -7.12
CA VAL A 56 -15.26 13.46 -6.34
C VAL A 56 -14.23 13.62 -5.23
N ALA A 57 -14.47 12.98 -4.09
CA ALA A 57 -13.52 12.88 -2.99
C ALA A 57 -12.48 11.78 -3.24
N ALA A 58 -12.88 10.70 -3.90
CA ALA A 58 -11.99 9.59 -4.24
C ALA A 58 -12.38 8.93 -5.56
N TYR A 59 -11.38 8.40 -6.23
CA TYR A 59 -11.49 7.64 -7.48
C TYR A 59 -10.53 6.46 -7.44
N ALA A 60 -11.00 5.31 -7.93
CA ALA A 60 -10.15 4.15 -8.18
C ALA A 60 -10.55 3.52 -9.51
N GLN A 61 -9.58 2.95 -10.20
CA GLN A 61 -9.82 2.20 -11.43
C GLN A 61 -8.96 0.96 -11.50
N ILE A 62 -9.48 0.00 -12.26
CA ILE A 62 -8.81 -1.21 -12.66
C ILE A 62 -8.85 -1.24 -14.19
N ASP A 63 -7.68 -1.29 -14.83
CA ASP A 63 -7.49 -1.34 -16.29
C ASP A 63 -6.74 -2.60 -16.68
N LEU A 64 -7.49 -3.52 -17.28
CA LEU A 64 -7.02 -4.88 -17.56
C LEU A 64 -6.61 -5.05 -19.01
N ASP A 65 -6.63 -3.94 -19.73
CA ASP A 65 -6.03 -3.73 -21.03
C ASP A 65 -4.99 -2.58 -20.97
N PRO A 66 -3.91 -2.73 -20.16
CA PRO A 66 -2.94 -1.65 -19.94
C PRO A 66 -2.12 -1.33 -21.21
N SER A 67 -1.19 -0.36 -21.11
CA SER A 67 -0.36 0.04 -22.25
C SER A 67 0.41 -1.14 -22.86
N ALA A 68 0.75 -1.06 -24.16
CA ALA A 68 1.53 -2.11 -24.81
C ALA A 68 2.91 -2.34 -24.15
N GLY A 69 3.48 -1.31 -23.51
CA GLY A 69 4.72 -1.41 -22.72
C GLY A 69 4.54 -2.26 -21.47
N GLN A 70 3.48 -2.02 -20.70
CA GLN A 70 3.10 -2.78 -19.51
C GLN A 70 2.85 -4.26 -19.81
N LYS A 71 2.32 -4.58 -21.00
CA LYS A 71 2.13 -5.96 -21.45
C LYS A 71 3.43 -6.69 -21.75
N VAL A 72 4.37 -6.02 -22.43
CA VAL A 72 5.70 -6.58 -22.68
C VAL A 72 6.46 -6.78 -21.38
N ALA A 73 6.34 -5.84 -20.45
CA ALA A 73 6.88 -5.93 -19.10
C ALA A 73 6.30 -7.13 -18.34
N ALA A 74 4.98 -7.26 -18.31
CA ALA A 74 4.30 -8.38 -17.69
C ALA A 74 4.69 -9.75 -18.28
N VAL A 75 4.77 -9.88 -19.61
CA VAL A 75 5.25 -11.12 -20.25
C VAL A 75 6.65 -11.48 -19.77
N ARG A 76 7.56 -10.50 -19.60
CA ARG A 76 8.92 -10.75 -19.13
C ARG A 76 8.97 -11.12 -17.64
N PHE A 77 8.17 -10.45 -16.83
CA PHE A 77 8.02 -10.76 -15.41
C PHE A 77 7.45 -12.17 -15.19
N PHE A 78 6.37 -12.54 -15.91
CA PHE A 78 5.70 -13.83 -15.73
C PHE A 78 6.39 -15.02 -16.41
N GLN A 79 7.24 -14.80 -17.43
CA GLN A 79 8.14 -15.85 -17.96
C GLN A 79 8.97 -16.50 -16.84
N GLY A 80 9.22 -15.75 -15.78
CA GLY A 80 9.91 -16.20 -14.60
C GLY A 80 9.03 -16.70 -13.45
N LEU A 81 7.68 -16.77 -13.51
CA LEU A 81 6.84 -16.97 -12.30
C LEU A 81 6.03 -18.27 -12.23
N ASP A 82 5.23 -18.62 -13.24
CA ASP A 82 4.47 -19.88 -13.30
C ASP A 82 3.91 -20.07 -14.73
N SER A 83 4.13 -21.23 -15.35
CA SER A 83 3.73 -21.48 -16.75
C SER A 83 2.22 -21.64 -16.97
N ASP A 84 1.48 -22.08 -15.95
CA ASP A 84 0.02 -22.26 -16.04
C ASP A 84 -0.70 -20.92 -15.86
N LEU A 85 -0.20 -20.08 -14.96
CA LEU A 85 -0.64 -18.68 -14.85
C LEU A 85 -0.26 -17.92 -16.13
N GLU A 86 0.98 -18.05 -16.61
CA GLU A 86 1.41 -17.47 -17.91
C GLU A 86 0.48 -17.88 -19.05
N GLN A 87 0.04 -19.15 -19.09
CA GLN A 87 -0.88 -19.65 -20.11
C GLN A 87 -2.30 -19.07 -19.97
N ARG A 88 -2.92 -19.15 -18.79
CA ARG A 88 -4.26 -18.57 -18.54
C ARG A 88 -4.31 -17.06 -18.78
N PHE A 89 -3.23 -16.35 -18.42
CA PHE A 89 -3.09 -14.91 -18.68
C PHE A 89 -2.87 -14.60 -20.15
N SER A 90 -2.04 -15.38 -20.85
CA SER A 90 -1.86 -15.25 -22.31
C SER A 90 -3.15 -15.53 -23.07
N ASP A 91 -4.01 -16.40 -22.53
CA ASP A 91 -5.29 -16.79 -23.10
C ASP A 91 -6.45 -15.86 -22.70
N GLY A 92 -6.23 -14.96 -21.72
CA GLY A 92 -7.19 -13.92 -21.31
C GLY A 92 -8.31 -14.40 -20.37
N GLU A 93 -8.08 -15.50 -19.64
CA GLU A 93 -9.07 -16.18 -18.78
C GLU A 93 -9.24 -15.54 -17.38
N TRP A 94 -8.69 -14.35 -17.13
CA TRP A 94 -8.72 -13.72 -15.80
C TRP A 94 -10.15 -13.31 -15.37
N ARG A 95 -11.01 -12.93 -16.31
CA ARG A 95 -12.42 -12.57 -16.01
C ARG A 95 -13.19 -13.77 -15.51
N GLU A 96 -12.94 -14.92 -16.15
CA GLU A 96 -13.50 -16.20 -15.74
C GLU A 96 -13.00 -16.57 -14.34
N TRP A 97 -11.71 -16.38 -14.06
CA TRP A 97 -11.17 -16.62 -12.72
C TRP A 97 -11.81 -15.74 -11.64
N VAL A 98 -12.00 -14.43 -11.87
CA VAL A 98 -12.72 -13.55 -10.91
C VAL A 98 -14.15 -14.05 -10.69
N TRP A 99 -14.82 -14.48 -11.76
CA TRP A 99 -16.15 -15.08 -11.65
C TRP A 99 -16.15 -16.38 -10.84
N GLU A 100 -15.19 -17.28 -11.06
CA GLU A 100 -15.00 -18.50 -10.26
C GLU A 100 -14.87 -18.15 -8.77
N GLN A 101 -14.14 -17.09 -8.41
CA GLN A 101 -14.01 -16.66 -7.01
C GLN A 101 -15.31 -16.12 -6.42
N LEU A 102 -16.13 -15.41 -7.21
CA LEU A 102 -17.48 -14.99 -6.77
C LEU A 102 -18.40 -16.19 -6.57
N GLU A 103 -18.32 -17.20 -7.44
CA GLU A 103 -19.06 -18.45 -7.29
C GLU A 103 -18.65 -19.22 -6.03
N GLU A 104 -17.34 -19.32 -5.76
CA GLU A 104 -16.81 -19.99 -4.57
C GLU A 104 -17.25 -19.31 -3.26
N GLN A 105 -17.37 -17.98 -3.28
CA GLN A 105 -17.86 -17.18 -2.15
C GLN A 105 -19.39 -17.15 -2.05
N GLY A 106 -20.11 -17.67 -3.06
CA GLY A 106 -21.56 -17.66 -3.11
C GLY A 106 -22.16 -16.28 -3.42
N GLU A 107 -21.37 -15.41 -4.03
CA GLU A 107 -21.74 -14.04 -4.41
C GLU A 107 -22.22 -13.96 -5.87
N ALA A 108 -21.91 -14.97 -6.69
CA ALA A 108 -22.43 -15.09 -8.04
C ALA A 108 -23.93 -15.43 -8.04
N PRO A 109 -24.75 -14.80 -8.91
CA PRO A 109 -26.17 -15.11 -9.01
C PRO A 109 -26.44 -16.57 -9.41
N GLU A 110 -27.42 -17.20 -8.76
CA GLU A 110 -27.79 -18.58 -9.09
C GLU A 110 -28.24 -18.71 -10.56
N GLY A 111 -27.51 -19.52 -11.33
CA GLY A 111 -27.88 -19.84 -12.71
C GLY A 111 -27.38 -18.87 -13.77
N VAL A 112 -26.53 -17.90 -13.40
CA VAL A 112 -25.77 -17.06 -14.33
C VAL A 112 -24.41 -17.73 -14.59
N SER A 113 -24.01 -17.80 -15.85
CA SER A 113 -22.72 -18.32 -16.28
C SER A 113 -21.83 -17.22 -16.83
N PHE A 114 -20.53 -17.29 -16.56
CA PHE A 114 -19.61 -16.30 -17.10
C PHE A 114 -19.61 -16.30 -18.63
N GLU A 115 -19.35 -17.45 -19.27
CA GLU A 115 -19.21 -17.57 -20.72
C GLU A 115 -20.48 -17.17 -21.50
N GLU A 116 -21.67 -17.58 -21.04
CA GLU A 116 -22.91 -17.36 -21.80
C GLU A 116 -23.56 -16.01 -21.48
N ASP A 117 -23.45 -15.54 -20.23
CA ASP A 117 -24.27 -14.44 -19.72
C ASP A 117 -23.48 -13.15 -19.43
N ILE A 118 -22.17 -13.23 -19.14
CA ILE A 118 -21.35 -12.06 -18.74
C ILE A 118 -20.30 -11.71 -19.79
N GLU A 119 -19.50 -12.69 -20.21
CA GLU A 119 -18.43 -12.54 -21.19
C GLU A 119 -18.91 -11.84 -22.47
N PRO A 120 -20.11 -12.07 -23.03
CA PRO A 120 -20.51 -11.46 -24.30
C PRO A 120 -20.53 -9.93 -24.30
N TRP A 121 -20.76 -9.29 -23.15
CA TRP A 121 -20.93 -7.83 -23.05
C TRP A 121 -19.90 -7.14 -22.16
N LEU A 122 -19.26 -7.86 -21.23
CA LEU A 122 -18.28 -7.29 -20.30
C LEU A 122 -16.99 -6.82 -21.01
N GLY A 123 -16.56 -5.60 -20.69
CA GLY A 123 -15.27 -5.02 -21.10
C GLY A 123 -14.12 -5.38 -20.17
N ASP A 124 -13.04 -4.59 -20.20
CA ASP A 124 -11.79 -4.86 -19.47
C ASP A 124 -11.43 -3.76 -18.45
N ARG A 125 -12.33 -2.77 -18.26
CA ARG A 125 -12.09 -1.64 -17.35
C ARG A 125 -13.26 -1.42 -16.40
N ALA A 126 -12.93 -1.05 -15.18
CA ALA A 126 -13.91 -0.58 -14.21
C ALA A 126 -13.34 0.61 -13.44
N GLY A 127 -14.21 1.52 -13.01
CA GLY A 127 -13.86 2.62 -12.13
C GLY A 127 -14.92 2.82 -11.06
N VAL A 128 -14.48 3.27 -9.89
CA VAL A 128 -15.32 3.69 -8.79
C VAL A 128 -15.02 5.15 -8.49
N ALA A 129 -16.05 5.93 -8.25
CA ALA A 129 -15.93 7.30 -7.76
C ALA A 129 -16.84 7.50 -6.55
N MET A 130 -16.34 8.25 -5.58
CA MET A 130 -17.06 8.66 -4.39
C MET A 130 -17.29 10.16 -4.45
N MET A 131 -18.54 10.59 -4.48
CA MET A 131 -18.91 12.01 -4.42
C MET A 131 -19.28 12.41 -2.99
N PRO A 132 -18.79 13.56 -2.50
CA PRO A 132 -19.27 14.10 -1.24
C PRO A 132 -20.74 14.53 -1.35
N ALA A 133 -21.54 14.27 -0.31
CA ALA A 133 -22.94 14.69 -0.22
C ALA A 133 -23.15 15.91 0.71
N GLY A 134 -22.11 16.28 1.47
CA GLY A 134 -22.13 17.34 2.48
C GLY A 134 -22.10 16.79 3.92
N GLU A 135 -21.87 17.67 4.90
CA GLU A 135 -21.69 17.29 6.31
C GLU A 135 -22.81 16.37 6.83
N GLY A 136 -22.44 15.13 7.20
CA GLY A 136 -23.34 14.15 7.82
C GLY A 136 -24.31 13.45 6.88
N GLU A 137 -24.14 13.58 5.56
CA GLU A 137 -24.89 12.84 4.55
C GLU A 137 -24.05 11.68 3.97
N GLU A 138 -24.71 10.59 3.57
CA GLU A 138 -24.04 9.45 2.95
C GLU A 138 -23.46 9.83 1.58
N PRO A 139 -22.17 9.54 1.32
CA PRO A 139 -21.56 9.87 0.05
C PRO A 139 -22.21 9.06 -1.07
N ALA A 140 -22.37 9.69 -2.23
CA ALA A 140 -22.88 8.99 -3.40
C ALA A 140 -21.74 8.23 -4.09
N VAL A 141 -21.92 6.93 -4.29
CA VAL A 141 -20.94 6.08 -5.00
C VAL A 141 -21.42 5.83 -6.42
N ALA A 142 -20.50 5.96 -7.38
CA ALA A 142 -20.72 5.65 -8.78
C ALA A 142 -19.71 4.58 -9.23
N VAL A 143 -20.19 3.54 -9.90
CA VAL A 143 -19.36 2.47 -10.47
C VAL A 143 -19.52 2.47 -11.99
N ALA A 144 -18.47 2.74 -12.74
CA ALA A 144 -18.48 2.66 -14.20
C ALA A 144 -17.84 1.34 -14.63
N LEU A 145 -18.62 0.48 -15.30
CA LEU A 145 -18.18 -0.79 -15.85
C LEU A 145 -18.12 -0.71 -17.37
N GLN A 146 -16.95 -0.94 -17.95
CA GLN A 146 -16.80 -0.94 -19.40
C GLN A 146 -17.58 -2.10 -20.00
N VAL A 147 -18.27 -1.83 -21.10
CA VAL A 147 -19.02 -2.81 -21.88
C VAL A 147 -18.57 -2.78 -23.33
N LYS A 148 -18.43 -3.95 -23.95
CA LYS A 148 -18.19 -4.07 -25.39
C LYS A 148 -19.49 -4.18 -26.20
N ASP A 149 -20.60 -4.49 -25.53
CA ASP A 149 -21.95 -4.50 -26.10
C ASP A 149 -22.97 -3.96 -25.07
N GLY A 150 -23.29 -2.68 -25.17
CA GLY A 150 -24.23 -2.02 -24.25
C GLY A 150 -25.67 -2.51 -24.38
N ASP A 151 -26.11 -2.94 -25.56
CA ASP A 151 -27.48 -3.47 -25.73
C ASP A 151 -27.61 -4.83 -25.03
N ALA A 152 -26.60 -5.70 -25.14
CA ALA A 152 -26.56 -6.96 -24.42
C ALA A 152 -26.43 -6.78 -22.90
N ALA A 153 -25.59 -5.84 -22.46
CA ALA A 153 -25.44 -5.51 -21.03
C ALA A 153 -26.76 -5.02 -20.42
N THR A 154 -27.41 -4.03 -21.04
CA THR A 154 -28.68 -3.48 -20.55
C THR A 154 -29.80 -4.52 -20.56
N ALA A 155 -29.87 -5.38 -21.58
CA ALA A 155 -30.83 -6.48 -21.60
C ALA A 155 -30.59 -7.49 -20.45
N PHE A 156 -29.33 -7.83 -20.17
CA PHE A 156 -28.97 -8.70 -19.05
C PHE A 156 -29.35 -8.08 -17.70
N LEU A 157 -29.01 -6.80 -17.49
CA LEU A 157 -29.30 -6.07 -16.25
C LEU A 157 -30.81 -5.88 -16.05
N ASP A 158 -31.57 -5.58 -17.10
CA ASP A 158 -33.04 -5.48 -17.05
C ASP A 158 -33.70 -6.82 -16.66
N GLU A 159 -33.11 -7.95 -17.02
CA GLU A 159 -33.62 -9.28 -16.65
C GLU A 159 -33.28 -9.66 -15.21
N HIS A 160 -32.06 -9.32 -14.76
CA HIS A 160 -31.50 -9.83 -13.50
C HIS A 160 -31.56 -8.85 -12.33
N LEU A 161 -31.63 -7.54 -12.57
CA LEU A 161 -31.73 -6.49 -11.55
C LEU A 161 -33.14 -5.86 -11.47
N SER A 162 -34.14 -6.46 -12.12
CA SER A 162 -35.52 -5.91 -12.07
C SER A 162 -36.18 -6.04 -10.69
N ASP A 163 -35.83 -7.07 -9.93
CA ASP A 163 -36.28 -7.24 -8.55
C ASP A 163 -35.61 -6.21 -7.62
N ASP A 164 -34.64 -5.48 -8.18
CA ASP A 164 -33.59 -4.76 -7.47
C ASP A 164 -33.57 -3.25 -7.75
N ALA A 165 -34.49 -2.83 -8.61
CA ALA A 165 -34.58 -1.46 -9.10
C ALA A 165 -34.94 -0.43 -8.02
N GLU A 166 -35.33 -0.85 -6.81
CA GLU A 166 -35.60 0.05 -5.68
C GLU A 166 -34.34 0.44 -4.89
N GLU A 167 -33.23 -0.31 -5.00
CA GLU A 167 -31.99 0.00 -4.27
C GLU A 167 -30.82 0.29 -5.21
N LEU A 168 -30.80 -0.29 -6.41
CA LEU A 168 -29.73 -0.07 -7.40
C LEU A 168 -30.30 0.46 -8.72
N GLY A 169 -29.65 1.49 -9.24
CA GLY A 169 -29.93 2.09 -10.53
C GLY A 169 -28.73 2.05 -11.46
N TYR A 170 -28.98 2.10 -12.77
CA TYR A 170 -27.91 2.17 -13.75
C TYR A 170 -28.30 2.99 -14.98
N TYR A 171 -27.30 3.51 -15.71
CA TYR A 171 -27.47 4.11 -17.03
C TYR A 171 -26.29 3.75 -17.95
N LEU A 172 -26.51 3.74 -19.25
CA LEU A 172 -25.46 3.56 -20.25
C LEU A 172 -24.96 4.93 -20.72
N GLU A 173 -23.65 5.16 -20.65
CA GLU A 173 -22.96 6.34 -21.16
C GLU A 173 -21.71 5.90 -21.94
N GLY A 174 -21.69 6.19 -23.25
CA GLY A 174 -20.64 5.69 -24.13
C GLY A 174 -20.51 4.16 -24.08
N ASP A 175 -19.30 3.69 -23.83
CA ASP A 175 -18.95 2.27 -23.69
C ASP A 175 -18.96 1.82 -22.21
N TYR A 176 -19.70 2.50 -21.34
CA TYR A 176 -19.79 2.20 -19.92
C TYR A 176 -21.23 2.10 -19.43
N VAL A 177 -21.50 1.10 -18.60
CA VAL A 177 -22.67 1.11 -17.72
C VAL A 177 -22.25 1.72 -16.39
N VAL A 178 -22.91 2.79 -15.98
CA VAL A 178 -22.67 3.46 -14.69
C VAL A 178 -23.77 3.06 -13.72
N PHE A 179 -23.37 2.50 -12.58
CA PHE A 179 -24.22 2.09 -11.47
C PHE A 179 -24.13 3.09 -10.33
N SER A 180 -25.23 3.27 -9.60
CA SER A 180 -25.29 3.98 -8.33
C SER A 180 -26.51 3.50 -7.54
N GLN A 181 -26.64 3.92 -6.27
CA GLN A 181 -27.88 3.69 -5.54
C GLN A 181 -29.05 4.35 -6.26
N ALA A 182 -30.23 3.73 -6.21
CA ALA A 182 -31.38 4.16 -6.98
C ALA A 182 -31.83 5.60 -6.65
N ASP A 183 -31.63 6.05 -5.40
CA ASP A 183 -31.92 7.40 -4.93
C ASP A 183 -30.84 8.43 -5.30
N THR A 184 -29.59 8.01 -5.50
CA THR A 184 -28.47 8.87 -5.93
C THR A 184 -28.23 8.88 -7.44
N LEU A 185 -28.82 7.96 -8.20
CA LEU A 185 -28.56 7.78 -9.65
C LEU A 185 -28.74 9.06 -10.47
N ASP A 186 -29.85 9.77 -10.28
CA ASP A 186 -30.13 11.01 -11.01
C ASP A 186 -29.12 12.11 -10.68
N ALA A 187 -28.62 12.14 -9.44
CA ALA A 187 -27.60 13.09 -9.00
C ALA A 187 -26.24 12.77 -9.62
N VAL A 188 -25.81 11.50 -9.58
CA VAL A 188 -24.58 11.01 -10.24
C VAL A 188 -24.61 11.33 -11.72
N ARG A 189 -25.71 10.99 -12.40
CA ARG A 189 -25.86 11.27 -13.84
C ARG A 189 -25.77 12.77 -14.13
N SER A 190 -26.48 13.59 -13.36
CA SER A 190 -26.48 15.05 -13.56
C SER A 190 -25.09 15.65 -13.32
N ALA A 191 -24.34 15.13 -12.35
CA ALA A 191 -22.98 15.56 -12.07
C ALA A 191 -22.02 15.18 -13.21
N ALA A 192 -22.09 13.94 -13.71
CA ALA A 192 -21.31 13.51 -14.88
C ALA A 192 -21.65 14.32 -16.15
N GLU A 193 -22.93 14.68 -16.37
CA GLU A 193 -23.35 15.53 -17.50
C GLU A 193 -22.84 16.99 -17.37
N ALA A 194 -22.53 17.45 -16.16
CA ALA A 194 -21.97 18.79 -15.92
C ALA A 194 -20.47 18.86 -16.19
N GLY A 195 -19.76 17.75 -16.00
CA GLY A 195 -18.33 17.58 -16.25
C GLY A 195 -17.84 16.24 -15.70
N SER A 196 -16.88 15.63 -16.39
CA SER A 196 -16.30 14.34 -16.00
C SER A 196 -15.03 14.53 -15.19
N LEU A 197 -14.55 13.46 -14.55
CA LEU A 197 -13.27 13.47 -13.85
C LEU A 197 -12.10 13.77 -14.81
N SER A 198 -12.21 13.36 -16.07
CA SER A 198 -11.24 13.71 -17.11
C SER A 198 -11.16 15.22 -17.44
N ASP A 199 -12.13 16.02 -16.99
CA ASP A 199 -12.13 17.47 -17.11
C ASP A 199 -11.59 18.19 -15.85
N ASN A 200 -11.33 17.46 -14.76
CA ASN A 200 -10.84 18.01 -13.49
C ASN A 200 -9.32 18.28 -13.58
N GLU A 201 -8.92 19.56 -13.42
CA GLU A 201 -7.52 19.99 -13.57
C GLU A 201 -6.59 19.39 -12.50
N ASP A 202 -7.07 19.23 -11.27
CA ASP A 202 -6.28 18.66 -10.17
C ASP A 202 -6.05 17.17 -10.40
N PHE A 203 -7.12 16.41 -10.71
CA PHE A 203 -7.02 15.00 -11.07
C PHE A 203 -6.09 14.78 -12.27
N THR A 204 -6.29 15.52 -13.35
CA THR A 204 -5.49 15.34 -14.58
C THR A 204 -4.02 15.70 -14.35
N SER A 205 -3.73 16.77 -13.62
CA SER A 205 -2.34 17.13 -13.27
C SER A 205 -1.69 16.06 -12.40
N ASP A 206 -2.36 15.60 -11.35
CA ASP A 206 -1.81 14.62 -10.40
C ASP A 206 -1.59 13.25 -11.11
N MET A 207 -2.50 12.85 -11.99
CA MET A 207 -2.37 11.63 -12.79
C MET A 207 -1.30 11.74 -13.89
N GLU A 208 -1.07 12.93 -14.45
CA GLU A 208 0.05 13.18 -15.37
C GLU A 208 1.40 13.01 -14.66
N ASP A 209 1.52 13.51 -13.44
CA ASP A 209 2.73 13.39 -12.61
C ASP A 209 2.96 11.95 -12.11
N LEU A 210 1.88 11.24 -11.76
CA LEU A 210 1.91 9.81 -11.43
C LEU A 210 2.44 8.94 -12.60
N GLY A 211 2.20 9.40 -13.83
CA GLY A 211 2.61 8.73 -15.05
C GLY A 211 1.63 7.65 -15.51
N GLU A 212 2.15 6.51 -15.99
CA GLU A 212 1.27 5.43 -16.48
C GLU A 212 0.44 4.85 -15.33
N ALA A 213 -0.90 4.93 -15.47
CA ALA A 213 -1.89 4.40 -14.51
C ALA A 213 -1.86 2.87 -14.30
N GLY A 214 -0.99 2.14 -15.01
CA GLY A 214 -0.76 0.71 -14.78
C GLY A 214 -2.01 -0.15 -14.91
N VAL A 215 -2.09 -1.16 -14.05
CA VAL A 215 -3.23 -2.08 -13.90
C VAL A 215 -4.29 -1.49 -12.97
N MET A 216 -3.85 -0.74 -11.97
CA MET A 216 -4.72 -0.06 -11.02
C MET A 216 -4.22 1.37 -10.85
N ALA A 217 -5.14 2.31 -10.75
CA ALA A 217 -4.81 3.64 -10.25
C ALA A 217 -5.88 4.14 -9.30
N MET A 218 -5.47 4.98 -8.36
CA MET A 218 -6.31 5.62 -7.39
C MET A 218 -5.93 7.10 -7.28
N TRP A 219 -6.91 7.92 -6.96
CA TRP A 219 -6.74 9.34 -6.68
C TRP A 219 -7.71 9.73 -5.56
N ALA A 220 -7.29 10.61 -4.67
CA ALA A 220 -8.11 11.11 -3.58
C ALA A 220 -7.78 12.57 -3.28
N ASP A 221 -8.82 13.32 -2.94
CA ASP A 221 -8.75 14.65 -2.36
C ASP A 221 -9.21 14.57 -0.91
N LEU A 222 -8.25 14.55 0.00
CA LEU A 222 -8.50 14.36 1.43
C LEU A 222 -9.33 15.50 2.02
N SER A 223 -9.27 16.70 1.43
CA SER A 223 -10.08 17.83 1.87
C SER A 223 -11.58 17.63 1.64
N GLN A 224 -11.95 16.75 0.71
CA GLN A 224 -13.34 16.36 0.45
C GLN A 224 -13.76 15.10 1.23
N ILE A 225 -12.79 14.33 1.77
CA ILE A 225 -13.06 13.16 2.60
C ILE A 225 -13.42 13.58 4.03
N ASP A 226 -12.81 14.65 4.56
CA ASP A 226 -13.12 15.18 5.90
C ASP A 226 -14.60 15.61 6.04
N ASP A 227 -15.27 15.96 4.95
CA ASP A 227 -16.70 16.30 4.92
C ASP A 227 -17.61 15.05 5.04
N ILE A 228 -17.05 13.84 4.95
CA ILE A 228 -17.78 12.57 5.00
C ILE A 228 -17.76 12.03 6.45
N ASP A 229 -18.93 12.00 7.08
CA ASP A 229 -19.07 11.42 8.42
C ASP A 229 -18.80 9.91 8.38
N ALA A 230 -17.89 9.40 9.21
CA ALA A 230 -17.57 7.98 9.28
C ALA A 230 -18.80 7.10 9.61
N SER A 231 -19.81 7.66 10.28
CA SER A 231 -21.09 7.00 10.56
C SER A 231 -22.00 6.86 9.33
N ALA A 232 -21.64 7.50 8.22
CA ALA A 232 -22.32 7.43 6.94
C ALA A 232 -21.83 6.25 6.06
N PHE A 233 -20.80 5.50 6.51
CA PHE A 233 -20.42 4.24 5.88
C PHE A 233 -21.27 3.08 6.41
N ASP A 234 -21.68 2.17 5.52
CA ASP A 234 -22.50 1.02 5.90
C ASP A 234 -21.75 0.10 6.90
N PRO A 235 -22.27 -0.09 8.13
CA PRO A 235 -21.66 -0.99 9.10
C PRO A 235 -21.61 -2.47 8.66
N SER A 236 -22.28 -2.84 7.57
CA SER A 236 -22.19 -4.17 6.96
C SER A 236 -20.86 -4.46 6.26
N LEU A 237 -20.07 -3.43 5.93
CA LEU A 237 -18.74 -3.57 5.34
C LEU A 237 -17.69 -4.10 6.34
N GLU A 238 -18.05 -4.29 7.62
CA GLU A 238 -17.19 -4.76 8.73
C GLU A 238 -15.84 -4.03 8.85
N MET A 239 -15.66 -2.89 8.18
CA MET A 239 -14.49 -2.03 8.32
C MET A 239 -14.67 -1.18 9.58
N THR A 240 -13.82 -1.40 10.58
CA THR A 240 -13.82 -0.57 11.78
C THR A 240 -13.32 0.84 11.46
N GLU A 241 -13.78 1.86 12.20
CA GLU A 241 -13.24 3.23 12.14
C GLU A 241 -11.71 3.23 12.24
N GLU A 242 -11.15 2.33 13.05
CA GLU A 242 -9.72 2.12 13.23
C GLU A 242 -9.01 1.51 12.00
N GLN A 243 -9.66 0.60 11.27
CA GLN A 243 -9.14 0.03 10.00
C GLN A 243 -9.19 1.01 8.83
N LEU A 244 -10.11 1.98 8.87
CA LEU A 244 -10.17 3.08 7.90
C LEU A 244 -9.19 4.21 8.24
N GLY A 245 -8.42 4.09 9.33
CA GLY A 245 -7.55 5.17 9.82
C GLY A 245 -8.33 6.36 10.41
N MET A 246 -9.64 6.21 10.63
CA MET A 246 -10.57 7.25 11.08
C MET A 246 -10.98 7.13 12.56
N GLY A 247 -10.20 6.39 13.37
CA GLY A 247 -10.42 6.27 14.81
C GLY A 247 -9.83 7.45 15.60
N ALA A 248 -10.67 8.10 16.41
CA ALA A 248 -10.40 9.19 17.38
C ALA A 248 -9.63 10.42 16.86
N GLU A 249 -10.28 11.60 16.88
CA GLU A 249 -9.72 12.97 16.69
C GLU A 249 -8.36 12.99 15.95
N GLN A 250 -8.34 12.46 14.74
CA GLN A 250 -7.17 12.54 13.86
C GLN A 250 -7.02 14.00 13.41
N PRO A 251 -5.78 14.49 13.16
CA PRO A 251 -5.58 15.76 12.47
C PRO A 251 -6.46 15.86 11.22
N GLU A 252 -6.96 17.06 10.93
CA GLU A 252 -7.43 17.41 9.59
C GLU A 252 -6.23 17.30 8.64
N VAL A 253 -6.07 16.15 7.98
CA VAL A 253 -5.02 15.94 6.98
C VAL A 253 -5.60 16.32 5.65
N THR A 254 -5.25 17.51 5.18
CA THR A 254 -5.65 17.98 3.85
C THR A 254 -4.58 17.63 2.83
N GLY A 255 -4.97 17.54 1.56
CA GLY A 255 -4.05 17.33 0.45
C GLY A 255 -4.66 16.38 -0.58
N ARG A 256 -3.89 16.09 -1.62
CA ARG A 256 -4.29 15.12 -2.65
C ARG A 256 -3.27 14.03 -2.77
N MET A 257 -3.73 12.83 -3.13
CA MET A 257 -2.88 11.68 -3.33
C MET A 257 -3.30 10.94 -4.59
N ALA A 258 -2.34 10.42 -5.34
CA ALA A 258 -2.59 9.48 -6.42
C ALA A 258 -1.62 8.31 -6.31
N ALA A 259 -2.06 7.10 -6.64
CA ALA A 259 -1.19 5.93 -6.67
C ALA A 259 -1.56 4.98 -7.79
N THR A 260 -0.60 4.18 -8.22
CA THR A 260 -0.76 3.16 -9.27
C THR A 260 -0.03 1.89 -8.93
N VAL A 261 -0.57 0.76 -9.40
CA VAL A 261 0.14 -0.52 -9.46
C VAL A 261 0.43 -0.83 -10.93
N ARG A 262 1.70 -1.07 -11.25
CA ARG A 262 2.18 -1.34 -12.60
C ARG A 262 3.15 -2.51 -12.65
N LEU A 263 3.25 -3.14 -13.82
CA LEU A 263 4.21 -4.21 -14.07
C LEU A 263 5.38 -3.66 -14.88
N THR A 264 6.58 -3.89 -14.37
CA THR A 264 7.85 -3.64 -15.07
C THR A 264 8.45 -4.98 -15.50
N PRO A 265 9.44 -5.01 -16.40
CA PRO A 265 10.04 -6.26 -16.86
C PRO A 265 10.59 -7.15 -15.74
N ASP A 266 10.94 -6.54 -14.61
CA ASP A 266 11.69 -7.13 -13.50
C ASP A 266 11.01 -6.91 -12.14
N ALA A 267 9.90 -6.17 -12.05
CA ALA A 267 9.19 -5.94 -10.78
C ALA A 267 7.69 -5.67 -10.94
N ILE A 268 6.91 -6.03 -9.91
CA ILE A 268 5.63 -5.37 -9.65
C ILE A 268 5.94 -4.11 -8.85
N GLU A 269 5.50 -2.96 -9.34
CA GLU A 269 5.74 -1.66 -8.71
C GLU A 269 4.41 -1.02 -8.30
N MET A 270 4.37 -0.53 -7.06
CA MET A 270 3.41 0.45 -6.60
C MET A 270 4.12 1.81 -6.54
N HIS A 271 3.54 2.82 -7.17
CA HIS A 271 4.08 4.18 -7.15
C HIS A 271 2.96 5.14 -6.77
N GLY A 272 3.25 6.16 -5.98
CA GLY A 272 2.28 7.19 -5.66
C GLY A 272 2.91 8.57 -5.50
N VAL A 273 2.08 9.59 -5.69
CA VAL A 273 2.40 11.00 -5.54
C VAL A 273 1.43 11.63 -4.54
N SER A 274 1.90 12.61 -3.80
CA SER A 274 1.10 13.42 -2.90
C SER A 274 1.31 14.90 -3.18
N ARG A 275 0.26 15.72 -3.00
CA ARG A 275 0.27 17.16 -3.26
C ARG A 275 -0.31 17.93 -2.10
N GLY A 276 0.43 18.94 -1.65
CA GLY A 276 0.00 19.90 -0.64
C GLY A 276 -0.47 19.25 0.65
N VAL A 277 0.12 18.13 1.04
CA VAL A 277 -0.23 17.44 2.28
C VAL A 277 0.10 18.36 3.46
N ALA A 278 -0.91 18.67 4.26
CA ALA A 278 -0.80 19.49 5.46
C ALA A 278 -1.46 18.78 6.64
N GLY A 279 -1.11 19.19 7.86
CA GLY A 279 -1.58 18.54 9.11
C GLY A 279 -0.55 17.58 9.72
N MET A 280 0.43 17.11 8.95
CA MET A 280 1.61 16.41 9.45
C MET A 280 2.84 16.92 8.69
N GLU A 281 3.64 17.81 9.30
CA GLU A 281 4.87 18.30 8.68
C GLU A 281 5.92 17.18 8.69
N VAL A 282 6.14 16.58 7.53
CA VAL A 282 7.21 15.61 7.31
C VAL A 282 8.39 16.37 6.70
N PRO A 283 9.56 16.44 7.36
CA PRO A 283 10.71 17.16 6.80
C PRO A 283 11.21 16.48 5.53
N ALA A 284 11.42 17.24 4.47
CA ALA A 284 12.08 16.74 3.26
C ALA A 284 13.44 16.10 3.60
N ALA A 285 13.85 15.10 2.83
CA ALA A 285 15.22 14.58 2.94
C ALA A 285 16.20 15.72 2.63
N GLY A 286 17.24 15.86 3.47
CA GLY A 286 18.27 16.87 3.25
C GLY A 286 19.23 16.42 2.16
N ASP A 287 20.03 17.33 1.60
CA ASP A 287 21.08 17.00 0.61
C ASP A 287 22.30 16.24 1.21
N GLY A 288 22.12 15.60 2.37
CA GLY A 288 23.15 14.87 3.10
C GLY A 288 23.54 13.56 2.41
N GLU A 289 24.62 12.92 2.87
CA GLU A 289 24.92 11.56 2.42
C GLU A 289 24.01 10.55 3.13
N HIS A 290 23.27 9.75 2.36
CA HIS A 290 22.34 8.75 2.90
C HIS A 290 23.12 7.49 3.30
N LEU A 291 23.18 7.19 4.62
CA LEU A 291 23.99 6.09 5.15
C LEU A 291 23.61 4.72 4.58
N VAL A 292 22.33 4.53 4.18
CA VAL A 292 21.84 3.27 3.61
C VAL A 292 22.56 2.89 2.32
N THR A 293 22.90 3.88 1.49
CA THR A 293 23.60 3.66 0.21
C THR A 293 25.06 3.27 0.41
N GLN A 294 25.60 3.51 1.61
CA GLN A 294 26.98 3.23 1.99
C GLN A 294 27.14 1.90 2.74
N LEU A 295 26.07 1.14 2.93
CA LEU A 295 26.14 -0.18 3.55
C LEU A 295 26.91 -1.18 2.65
N PRO A 296 27.39 -2.31 3.17
CA PRO A 296 27.93 -3.38 2.34
C PRO A 296 26.93 -3.88 1.30
N ALA A 297 27.39 -4.18 0.08
CA ALA A 297 26.51 -4.64 -1.01
C ALA A 297 25.74 -5.93 -0.74
N ASP A 298 26.19 -6.76 0.20
CA ASP A 298 25.56 -8.03 0.61
C ASP A 298 24.62 -7.87 1.82
N THR A 299 24.29 -6.63 2.22
CA THR A 299 23.28 -6.36 3.26
C THR A 299 21.95 -7.01 2.88
N ALA A 300 21.41 -7.87 3.75
CA ALA A 300 20.18 -8.61 3.50
C ALA A 300 18.92 -7.85 3.89
N VAL A 301 18.96 -7.01 4.93
CA VAL A 301 17.87 -6.09 5.26
C VAL A 301 18.44 -4.73 5.56
N ALA A 302 17.88 -3.69 4.96
CA ALA A 302 18.19 -2.31 5.28
C ALA A 302 16.91 -1.52 5.56
N LEU A 303 16.94 -0.73 6.62
CA LEU A 303 15.94 0.30 6.93
C LEU A 303 16.69 1.61 7.07
N SER A 304 16.14 2.70 6.55
CA SER A 304 16.69 4.03 6.80
C SER A 304 15.64 5.10 6.98
N LEU A 305 16.04 6.12 7.72
CA LEU A 305 15.27 7.33 7.96
C LEU A 305 16.24 8.51 7.97
N GLU A 306 15.96 9.50 7.13
CA GLU A 306 16.68 10.75 7.04
C GLU A 306 15.92 11.85 7.81
N ASN A 307 16.67 12.81 8.36
CA ASN A 307 16.20 13.93 9.16
C ASN A 307 15.32 13.52 10.36
N GLY A 308 15.64 12.38 10.99
CA GLY A 308 14.90 11.86 12.13
C GLY A 308 14.81 12.82 13.34
N SER A 309 15.85 13.62 13.58
CA SER A 309 15.85 14.70 14.59
C SER A 309 14.78 15.75 14.32
N ASP A 310 14.63 16.18 13.07
CA ASP A 310 13.65 17.20 12.68
C ASP A 310 12.25 16.59 12.66
N MET A 311 12.11 15.32 12.26
CA MET A 311 10.85 14.59 12.32
C MET A 311 10.35 14.47 13.76
N VAL A 312 11.23 14.13 14.71
CA VAL A 312 10.89 14.10 16.15
C VAL A 312 10.47 15.48 16.64
N GLN A 313 11.18 16.54 16.21
CA GLN A 313 10.82 17.91 16.60
C GLN A 313 9.42 18.28 16.07
N ALA A 314 9.16 18.03 14.78
CA ALA A 314 7.88 18.34 14.15
C ALA A 314 6.73 17.59 14.83
N MET A 315 6.88 16.28 15.08
CA MET A 315 5.88 15.49 15.80
C MET A 315 5.69 15.99 17.25
N TRP A 316 6.77 16.32 17.96
CA TRP A 316 6.67 16.82 19.32
C TRP A 316 5.93 18.16 19.39
N ASP A 317 6.26 19.09 18.49
CA ASP A 317 5.61 20.39 18.41
C ASP A 317 4.12 20.22 18.05
N TYR A 318 3.80 19.37 17.08
CA TYR A 318 2.43 19.03 16.69
C TYR A 318 1.61 18.49 17.88
N TYR A 319 2.07 17.42 18.54
CA TYR A 319 1.33 16.84 19.67
C TYR A 319 1.31 17.76 20.90
N SER A 320 2.22 18.73 21.01
CA SER A 320 2.21 19.69 22.11
C SER A 320 1.06 20.68 22.04
N GLU A 321 0.43 20.85 20.87
CA GLU A 321 -0.71 21.77 20.72
C GLU A 321 -1.93 21.25 21.50
N ASP A 322 -2.24 19.96 21.37
CA ASP A 322 -3.44 19.35 21.94
C ASP A 322 -3.18 18.42 23.13
N TYR A 323 -1.97 17.86 23.26
CA TYR A 323 -1.61 16.83 24.24
C TYR A 323 -0.43 17.21 25.14
N ALA A 324 -0.22 18.50 25.38
CA ALA A 324 0.90 19.01 26.19
C ALA A 324 1.01 18.35 27.57
N GLU A 325 -0.11 18.10 28.26
CA GLU A 325 -0.10 17.49 29.59
C GLU A 325 0.37 16.02 29.53
N GLN A 326 -0.12 15.24 28.57
CA GLN A 326 0.25 13.85 28.36
C GLN A 326 1.71 13.71 27.91
N LEU A 327 2.18 14.59 27.04
CA LEU A 327 3.59 14.64 26.64
C LEU A 327 4.49 14.99 27.83
N GLN A 328 4.08 15.93 28.69
CA GLN A 328 4.84 16.25 29.89
C GLN A 328 4.87 15.06 30.87
N GLU A 329 3.76 14.35 31.07
CA GLU A 329 3.74 13.14 31.89
C GLU A 329 4.66 12.05 31.34
N ALA A 330 4.68 11.86 30.01
CA ALA A 330 5.58 10.94 29.34
C ALA A 330 7.05 11.37 29.48
N ALA A 331 7.34 12.67 29.34
CA ALA A 331 8.67 13.24 29.53
C ALA A 331 9.17 13.06 30.97
N ASP A 332 8.33 13.34 31.97
CA ASP A 332 8.66 13.15 33.39
C ASP A 332 8.92 11.66 33.70
N ALA A 333 8.14 10.75 33.13
CA ALA A 333 8.32 9.31 33.27
C ALA A 333 9.61 8.80 32.58
N ALA A 334 9.98 9.40 31.44
CA ALA A 334 11.23 9.14 30.75
C ALA A 334 12.43 9.69 31.55
N GLU A 335 12.31 10.89 32.13
CA GLU A 335 13.34 11.50 32.98
C GLU A 335 13.60 10.65 34.23
N ALA A 336 12.56 10.08 34.83
CA ALA A 336 12.69 9.14 35.93
C ALA A 336 13.48 7.87 35.57
N GLN A 337 13.53 7.52 34.28
CA GLN A 337 14.32 6.41 33.73
C GLN A 337 15.68 6.86 33.18
N GLY A 338 15.99 8.16 33.21
CA GLY A 338 17.27 8.72 32.77
C GLY A 338 17.28 9.31 31.36
N PHE A 339 16.12 9.47 30.72
CA PHE A 339 15.98 10.04 29.37
C PHE A 339 15.41 11.46 29.40
N VAL A 340 15.87 12.31 28.51
CA VAL A 340 15.43 13.70 28.33
C VAL A 340 14.71 13.80 26.99
N LEU A 341 13.38 13.78 27.01
CA LEU A 341 12.56 13.88 25.79
C LEU A 341 12.23 15.34 25.44
N PRO A 342 12.11 15.69 24.15
CA PRO A 342 12.36 14.83 22.96
C PRO A 342 13.84 14.72 22.58
N ASP A 343 14.74 15.46 23.23
CA ASP A 343 16.14 15.63 22.81
C ASP A 343 16.89 14.30 22.63
N ASP A 344 16.69 13.32 23.51
CA ASP A 344 17.36 12.02 23.41
C ASP A 344 16.84 11.17 22.23
N LEU A 345 15.58 11.33 21.83
CA LEU A 345 15.06 10.71 20.61
C LEU A 345 15.65 11.37 19.37
N LYS A 346 15.83 12.69 19.39
CA LYS A 346 16.50 13.41 18.31
C LYS A 346 17.93 12.93 18.13
N VAL A 347 18.65 12.69 19.22
CA VAL A 347 19.99 12.09 19.18
C VAL A 347 19.96 10.66 18.63
N ALA A 348 18.97 9.86 19.03
CA ALA A 348 18.82 8.47 18.60
C ALA A 348 18.25 8.27 17.19
N LEU A 349 17.69 9.29 16.54
CA LEU A 349 17.28 9.21 15.15
C LEU A 349 18.17 10.06 14.23
N GLY A 350 18.85 11.05 14.78
CA GLY A 350 19.91 11.81 14.11
C GLY A 350 19.47 12.49 12.82
N GLU A 351 20.46 12.83 12.00
CA GLU A 351 20.28 13.39 10.66
C GLU A 351 20.12 12.30 9.60
N SER A 352 20.80 11.17 9.77
CA SER A 352 20.68 9.99 8.92
C SER A 352 20.78 8.76 9.81
N MET A 353 19.78 7.89 9.80
CA MET A 353 19.76 6.64 10.56
C MET A 353 19.56 5.47 9.62
N THR A 354 20.33 4.40 9.83
CA THR A 354 20.10 3.13 9.15
C THR A 354 20.29 1.93 10.06
N LEU A 355 19.43 0.93 9.89
CA LEU A 355 19.59 -0.41 10.42
C LEU A 355 20.00 -1.34 9.29
N ALA A 356 21.08 -2.09 9.49
CA ALA A 356 21.63 -3.02 8.52
C ALA A 356 21.71 -4.43 9.11
N VAL A 357 21.13 -5.39 8.40
CA VAL A 357 21.17 -6.81 8.75
C VAL A 357 21.93 -7.57 7.68
N GLY A 358 22.93 -8.35 8.10
CA GLY A 358 23.75 -9.14 7.20
C GLY A 358 23.07 -10.45 6.80
N PRO A 359 23.58 -11.11 5.75
CA PRO A 359 22.95 -12.29 5.13
C PRO A 359 22.92 -13.52 6.05
N ASP A 360 23.86 -13.60 7.01
CA ASP A 360 23.96 -14.73 7.94
C ASP A 360 23.07 -14.59 9.20
N VAL A 361 22.20 -13.58 9.28
CA VAL A 361 21.39 -13.29 10.48
C VAL A 361 20.56 -14.49 10.93
N VAL A 362 20.02 -15.21 9.96
CA VAL A 362 19.19 -16.38 10.14
C VAL A 362 19.98 -17.52 10.79
N GLY A 363 21.17 -17.81 10.26
CA GLY A 363 22.08 -18.79 10.83
C GLY A 363 22.52 -18.39 12.23
N ALA A 364 22.73 -17.09 12.48
CA ALA A 364 23.09 -16.58 13.80
C ALA A 364 21.97 -16.83 14.84
N PHE A 365 20.71 -16.57 14.48
CA PHE A 365 19.57 -16.88 15.35
C PHE A 365 19.36 -18.38 15.58
N ALA A 366 19.46 -19.21 14.53
CA ALA A 366 19.28 -20.66 14.65
C ALA A 366 20.33 -21.32 15.57
N ASN A 367 21.53 -20.75 15.63
CA ASN A 367 22.63 -21.23 16.46
C ASN A 367 22.67 -20.58 17.86
N MET A 368 21.71 -19.69 18.18
CA MET A 368 21.64 -19.02 19.46
C MET A 368 21.39 -20.04 20.60
N SER A 369 22.25 -20.01 21.61
CA SER A 369 22.11 -20.88 22.78
C SER A 369 20.94 -20.42 23.65
N GLN A 370 19.97 -21.29 23.88
CA GLN A 370 18.87 -21.04 24.83
C GLN A 370 19.32 -21.00 26.30
N THR A 371 20.59 -21.31 26.59
CA THR A 371 21.11 -21.43 27.96
C THR A 371 22.29 -20.52 28.26
N ASP A 372 22.80 -19.79 27.27
CA ASP A 372 23.85 -18.78 27.47
C ASP A 372 23.20 -17.41 27.71
N PRO A 373 23.44 -16.75 28.86
CA PRO A 373 22.91 -15.42 29.13
C PRO A 373 23.64 -14.28 28.39
N GLY A 374 24.69 -14.58 27.61
CA GLY A 374 25.39 -13.58 26.80
C GLY A 374 24.56 -13.06 25.63
N VAL A 375 24.81 -11.81 25.20
CA VAL A 375 24.24 -11.25 23.98
C VAL A 375 24.86 -11.98 22.78
N PRO A 376 24.06 -12.57 21.87
CA PRO A 376 24.60 -13.24 20.69
C PRO A 376 25.30 -12.24 19.76
N GLU A 377 26.43 -12.66 19.17
CA GLU A 377 27.03 -11.97 18.03
C GLU A 377 26.07 -12.16 16.84
N LEU A 378 25.37 -11.09 16.48
CA LEU A 378 24.43 -11.05 15.37
C LEU A 378 24.99 -10.09 14.32
N PRO A 379 24.84 -10.39 13.02
CA PRO A 379 25.18 -9.47 11.95
C PRO A 379 24.09 -8.39 11.84
N LEU A 380 23.96 -7.58 12.89
CA LEU A 380 23.06 -6.45 13.00
C LEU A 380 23.88 -5.22 13.39
N ALA A 381 23.70 -4.15 12.65
CA ALA A 381 24.33 -2.87 12.91
C ALA A 381 23.29 -1.76 12.82
N TYR A 382 23.39 -0.82 13.74
CA TYR A 382 22.69 0.46 13.70
C TYR A 382 23.73 1.54 13.44
N ARG A 383 23.50 2.39 12.44
CA ARG A 383 24.33 3.55 12.14
C ARG A 383 23.50 4.81 12.25
N VAL A 384 24.09 5.88 12.79
CA VAL A 384 23.44 7.18 12.85
C VAL A 384 24.43 8.32 12.77
N THR A 385 24.15 9.34 11.96
CA THR A 385 24.85 10.62 11.98
C THR A 385 24.16 11.54 13.00
N THR A 386 24.86 11.88 14.09
CA THR A 386 24.26 12.57 15.25
C THR A 386 25.35 13.18 16.17
N ASP A 387 24.94 13.76 17.30
CA ASP A 387 25.85 14.09 18.41
C ASP A 387 26.36 12.79 19.07
N THR A 388 27.49 12.28 18.57
CA THR A 388 28.05 10.99 18.99
C THR A 388 28.52 11.00 20.45
N GLU A 389 28.93 12.16 20.99
CA GLU A 389 29.30 12.29 22.40
C GLU A 389 28.07 12.09 23.29
N ARG A 390 26.95 12.76 22.94
CA ARG A 390 25.68 12.60 23.67
C ARG A 390 25.13 11.19 23.51
N ALA A 391 25.15 10.61 22.31
CA ALA A 391 24.67 9.26 22.06
C ALA A 391 25.45 8.22 22.88
N GLN A 392 26.79 8.32 22.92
CA GLN A 392 27.61 7.46 23.76
C GLN A 392 27.35 7.65 25.25
N GLN A 393 27.10 8.88 25.69
CA GLN A 393 26.69 9.14 27.08
C GLN A 393 25.37 8.41 27.40
N LEU A 394 24.37 8.51 26.52
CA LEU A 394 23.07 7.83 26.68
C LEU A 394 23.23 6.32 26.79
N LEU A 395 24.05 5.70 25.94
CA LEU A 395 24.33 4.27 26.01
C LEU A 395 24.98 3.89 27.35
N ASN A 396 25.96 4.68 27.81
CA ASN A 396 26.65 4.41 29.07
C ASN A 396 25.74 4.57 30.29
N ASP A 397 24.95 5.64 30.35
CA ASP A 397 24.04 5.95 31.46
C ASP A 397 22.94 4.87 31.60
N ASN A 398 22.55 4.24 30.48
CA ASN A 398 21.57 3.15 30.43
C ASN A 398 22.17 1.74 30.48
N GLY A 399 23.48 1.61 30.72
CA GLY A 399 24.15 0.30 30.87
C GLY A 399 24.35 -0.47 29.56
N MET A 400 24.16 0.18 28.41
CA MET A 400 24.41 -0.34 27.06
C MET A 400 25.77 0.09 26.49
N GLY A 401 26.63 0.64 27.34
CA GLY A 401 27.96 1.12 26.98
C GLY A 401 28.98 0.01 26.68
N ALA A 402 30.26 0.39 26.72
CA ALA A 402 31.38 -0.49 26.37
C ALA A 402 31.36 -1.82 27.16
N GLY A 403 31.33 -2.94 26.44
CA GLY A 403 31.27 -4.29 26.99
C GLY A 403 29.90 -4.98 26.89
N VAL A 404 28.86 -4.25 26.46
CA VAL A 404 27.56 -4.81 26.06
C VAL A 404 27.39 -4.71 24.55
N LEU A 405 27.60 -3.52 23.99
CA LEU A 405 27.62 -3.28 22.56
C LEU A 405 29.04 -2.99 22.09
N VAL A 406 29.30 -3.34 20.84
CA VAL A 406 30.38 -2.74 20.07
C VAL A 406 29.92 -1.36 19.64
N VAL A 407 30.75 -0.36 19.92
CA VAL A 407 30.48 1.04 19.61
C VAL A 407 31.67 1.59 18.84
N ARG A 408 31.40 2.17 17.67
CA ARG A 408 32.38 2.81 16.80
C ARG A 408 31.89 4.20 16.45
N ASP A 409 32.78 5.18 16.48
CA ASP A 409 32.51 6.58 16.15
C ASP A 409 33.47 6.99 15.02
N ASP A 410 32.89 7.39 13.90
CA ASP A 410 33.58 7.82 12.69
C ASP A 410 33.07 9.21 12.28
N ASP A 411 33.81 10.25 12.68
CA ASP A 411 33.60 11.64 12.28
C ASP A 411 32.13 12.11 12.35
N GLY A 412 31.46 11.86 13.48
CA GLY A 412 30.07 12.29 13.70
C GLY A 412 29.02 11.23 13.32
N THR A 413 29.46 10.06 12.88
CA THR A 413 28.60 8.89 12.66
C THR A 413 28.92 7.79 13.68
N LEU A 414 27.90 7.40 14.44
CA LEU A 414 27.99 6.31 15.41
C LEU A 414 27.52 5.00 14.75
N THR A 415 28.33 3.95 14.83
CA THR A 415 27.93 2.58 14.46
C THR A 415 27.91 1.68 15.68
N LEU A 416 26.81 0.98 15.89
CA LEU A 416 26.52 0.12 17.04
C LEU A 416 26.16 -1.28 16.57
N GLY A 417 26.57 -2.31 17.31
CA GLY A 417 26.18 -3.69 17.05
C GLY A 417 26.64 -4.64 18.14
N THR A 418 26.41 -5.93 17.95
CA THR A 418 26.86 -6.97 18.90
C THR A 418 28.07 -7.76 18.40
N ASP A 419 28.34 -7.72 17.09
CA ASP A 419 29.50 -8.33 16.45
C ASP A 419 30.50 -7.25 16.00
N GLN A 420 31.74 -7.33 16.47
CA GLN A 420 32.78 -6.34 16.16
C GLN A 420 33.16 -6.32 14.68
N ALA A 421 33.29 -7.50 14.05
CA ALA A 421 33.67 -7.60 12.66
C ALA A 421 32.57 -7.05 11.75
N TYR A 422 31.30 -7.28 12.10
CA TYR A 422 30.18 -6.73 11.37
C TYR A 422 30.07 -5.21 11.53
N VAL A 423 30.24 -4.68 12.75
CA VAL A 423 30.28 -3.22 12.98
C VAL A 423 31.40 -2.57 12.17
N ASP A 424 32.61 -3.14 12.17
CA ASP A 424 33.72 -2.61 11.39
C ASP A 424 33.44 -2.68 9.88
N GLY A 425 32.89 -3.80 9.38
CA GLY A 425 32.59 -3.96 7.96
C GLY A 425 31.45 -3.08 7.44
N VAL A 426 30.49 -2.74 8.30
CA VAL A 426 29.40 -1.80 7.98
C VAL A 426 29.86 -0.34 8.04
N ALA A 427 30.80 -0.02 8.92
CA ALA A 427 31.37 1.33 9.03
C ALA A 427 32.42 1.62 7.94
N GLU A 428 33.21 0.61 7.55
CA GLU A 428 34.25 0.71 6.53
C GLU A 428 34.03 -0.37 5.45
N VAL A 429 33.33 -0.02 4.38
CA VAL A 429 33.04 -0.96 3.28
C VAL A 429 34.27 -1.18 2.39
N ASP A 430 34.78 -2.41 2.41
CA ASP A 430 35.81 -2.91 1.49
C ASP A 430 35.16 -3.51 0.23
N GLY A 431 34.72 -2.68 -0.72
CA GLY A 431 34.15 -3.19 -1.97
C GLY A 431 33.04 -2.32 -2.54
N ALA A 432 32.06 -2.98 -3.17
CA ALA A 432 30.85 -2.31 -3.64
C ALA A 432 29.94 -2.00 -2.46
N THR A 433 29.27 -0.86 -2.51
CA THR A 433 28.26 -0.49 -1.52
C THR A 433 26.87 -0.98 -1.95
N LEU A 434 25.91 -0.93 -1.02
CA LEU A 434 24.52 -1.27 -1.28
C LEU A 434 23.91 -0.35 -2.33
N GLY A 435 24.24 0.94 -2.33
CA GLY A 435 23.82 1.89 -3.38
C GLY A 435 24.40 1.58 -4.77
N GLU A 436 25.44 0.75 -4.87
CA GLU A 436 26.02 0.27 -6.13
C GLU A 436 25.50 -1.13 -6.51
N SER A 437 24.72 -1.78 -5.63
CA SER A 437 24.15 -3.11 -5.86
C SER A 437 23.00 -3.06 -6.87
N ASP A 438 23.07 -3.89 -7.90
CA ASP A 438 22.02 -3.98 -8.91
C ASP A 438 20.66 -4.34 -8.29
N LEU A 439 20.63 -5.36 -7.41
CA LEU A 439 19.41 -5.79 -6.73
C LEU A 439 18.78 -4.67 -5.90
N PHE A 440 19.60 -3.91 -5.17
CA PHE A 440 19.13 -2.77 -4.37
C PHE A 440 18.58 -1.65 -5.26
N THR A 441 19.30 -1.25 -6.31
CA THR A 441 18.85 -0.16 -7.21
C THR A 441 17.61 -0.52 -8.02
N ARG A 442 17.38 -1.80 -8.31
CA ARG A 442 16.11 -2.28 -8.88
C ARG A 442 14.98 -2.20 -7.86
N ALA A 443 15.22 -2.61 -6.62
CA ALA A 443 14.20 -2.66 -5.56
C ALA A 443 13.85 -1.29 -4.96
N VAL A 444 14.81 -0.38 -4.83
CA VAL A 444 14.66 0.92 -4.17
C VAL A 444 14.89 2.04 -5.18
N ALA A 445 13.82 2.74 -5.54
CA ALA A 445 13.92 3.94 -6.37
C ALA A 445 14.48 5.12 -5.57
N ASP A 446 15.25 6.00 -6.21
CA ASP A 446 15.67 7.29 -5.65
C ASP A 446 16.30 7.22 -4.25
N ALA A 447 17.01 6.13 -3.92
CA ALA A 447 17.56 5.88 -2.59
C ALA A 447 18.49 6.99 -2.04
N GLY A 448 19.09 7.78 -2.94
CA GLY A 448 19.95 8.92 -2.59
C GLY A 448 19.21 10.24 -2.36
N GLU A 449 17.88 10.25 -2.51
CA GLU A 449 16.99 11.39 -2.23
C GLU A 449 15.85 10.97 -1.27
N ALA A 450 15.72 9.67 -0.98
CA ALA A 450 14.66 9.11 -0.18
C ALA A 450 14.79 9.49 1.30
N GLN A 451 13.72 10.04 1.87
CA GLN A 451 13.58 10.28 3.29
C GLN A 451 13.51 8.98 4.10
N SER A 452 12.85 7.96 3.56
CA SER A 452 12.85 6.63 4.15
C SER A 452 13.12 5.58 3.09
N THR A 453 13.86 4.54 3.47
CA THR A 453 14.13 3.38 2.62
C THR A 453 13.89 2.10 3.41
N PHE A 454 13.31 1.11 2.73
CA PHE A 454 13.26 -0.25 3.17
C PHE A 454 13.77 -1.16 2.05
N PHE A 455 14.57 -2.15 2.40
CA PHE A 455 15.09 -3.14 1.48
C PHE A 455 15.22 -4.49 2.17
N VAL A 456 14.82 -5.54 1.47
CA VAL A 456 15.02 -6.93 1.86
C VAL A 456 15.48 -7.71 0.64
N ASP A 457 16.69 -8.28 0.70
CA ASP A 457 17.07 -9.44 -0.11
C ASP A 457 16.37 -10.66 0.48
N VAL A 458 15.53 -11.32 -0.33
CA VAL A 458 14.65 -12.39 0.13
C VAL A 458 15.37 -13.73 0.14
N ALA A 459 16.41 -13.91 -0.68
CA ALA A 459 17.09 -15.18 -0.89
C ALA A 459 17.63 -15.81 0.42
N PRO A 460 18.23 -15.06 1.37
CA PRO A 460 18.70 -15.61 2.64
C PRO A 460 17.58 -16.17 3.54
N PHE A 461 16.32 -15.83 3.29
CA PHE A 461 15.17 -16.14 4.15
C PHE A 461 14.24 -17.23 3.59
N GLU A 462 14.45 -17.68 2.34
CA GLU A 462 13.63 -18.66 1.63
C GLU A 462 13.30 -19.91 2.45
N GLU A 463 14.30 -20.49 3.12
CA GLU A 463 14.15 -21.72 3.91
C GLU A 463 13.15 -21.57 5.09
N PHE A 464 12.75 -20.35 5.44
CA PHE A 464 11.90 -20.05 6.61
C PHE A 464 10.46 -19.77 6.24
N TYR A 465 10.23 -19.01 5.16
CA TYR A 465 8.87 -18.64 4.76
C TYR A 465 8.29 -19.63 3.74
N LEU A 466 9.08 -20.16 2.79
CA LEU A 466 8.57 -21.08 1.77
C LEU A 466 7.90 -22.34 2.35
N PRO A 467 8.41 -22.96 3.44
CA PRO A 467 7.74 -24.11 4.05
C PRO A 467 6.40 -23.76 4.71
N GLN A 468 6.15 -22.49 5.04
CA GLN A 468 4.89 -22.04 5.65
C GLN A 468 3.80 -21.80 4.59
N VAL A 469 4.19 -21.52 3.36
CA VAL A 469 3.27 -21.39 2.22
C VAL A 469 2.82 -22.80 1.85
N THR A 470 1.56 -23.15 2.11
CA THR A 470 1.05 -24.51 1.83
C THR A 470 0.64 -24.69 0.38
N ASP A 471 0.19 -23.62 -0.26
CA ASP A 471 -0.15 -23.60 -1.67
C ASP A 471 1.12 -23.73 -2.54
N GLU A 472 1.14 -24.70 -3.43
CA GLU A 472 2.33 -25.03 -4.23
C GLU A 472 2.62 -23.95 -5.28
N LYS A 473 1.59 -23.29 -5.81
CA LYS A 473 1.74 -22.24 -6.82
C LYS A 473 2.27 -20.97 -6.19
N ALA A 474 1.68 -20.54 -5.07
CA ALA A 474 2.18 -19.40 -4.29
C ALA A 474 3.62 -19.62 -3.83
N ARG A 475 3.98 -20.83 -3.41
CA ARG A 475 5.36 -21.15 -3.04
C ARG A 475 6.31 -21.00 -4.22
N THR A 476 5.95 -21.57 -5.37
CA THR A 476 6.76 -21.48 -6.61
C THR A 476 6.91 -20.03 -7.07
N ALA A 477 5.85 -19.23 -7.01
CA ALA A 477 5.92 -17.80 -7.35
C ALA A 477 6.88 -17.04 -6.42
N LEU A 478 6.86 -17.35 -5.11
CA LEU A 478 7.73 -16.71 -4.12
C LEU A 478 9.19 -17.19 -4.18
N GLU A 479 9.49 -18.35 -4.79
CA GLU A 479 10.87 -18.81 -5.08
C GLU A 479 11.56 -17.95 -6.14
N LYS A 480 10.81 -17.12 -6.86
CA LYS A 480 11.31 -16.25 -7.93
C LYS A 480 11.35 -14.77 -7.53
N LEU A 481 11.11 -14.48 -6.25
CA LEU A 481 11.22 -13.13 -5.68
C LEU A 481 12.65 -12.92 -5.18
N ALA A 482 13.37 -11.98 -5.78
CA ALA A 482 14.73 -11.65 -5.37
C ALA A 482 14.76 -10.63 -4.23
N ALA A 483 13.96 -9.57 -4.33
CA ALA A 483 13.95 -8.52 -3.32
C ALA A 483 12.60 -7.80 -3.18
N VAL A 484 12.41 -7.20 -2.01
CA VAL A 484 11.37 -6.20 -1.78
C VAL A 484 12.04 -4.90 -1.38
N GLY A 485 11.67 -3.80 -2.02
CA GLY A 485 12.16 -2.47 -1.68
C GLY A 485 11.05 -1.45 -1.61
N ALA A 486 11.25 -0.43 -0.80
CA ALA A 486 10.40 0.75 -0.76
C ALA A 486 11.23 2.00 -0.48
N SER A 487 10.80 3.13 -1.03
CA SER A 487 11.33 4.45 -0.75
C SER A 487 10.23 5.50 -0.73
N SER A 488 10.43 6.54 0.08
CA SER A 488 9.59 7.74 0.08
C SER A 488 10.45 8.98 -0.03
N VAL A 489 10.07 9.91 -0.90
CA VAL A 489 10.67 11.23 -1.05
C VAL A 489 9.63 12.26 -0.66
N VAL A 490 10.02 13.21 0.19
CA VAL A 490 9.19 14.34 0.57
C VAL A 490 9.88 15.61 0.10
N GLU A 491 9.14 16.47 -0.56
CA GLU A 491 9.60 17.74 -1.12
C GLU A 491 9.13 18.92 -0.23
N GLU A 492 9.71 20.10 -0.44
CA GLU A 492 9.22 21.31 0.23
C GLU A 492 7.76 21.59 -0.15
N GLY A 493 6.91 21.85 0.84
CA GLY A 493 5.51 22.24 0.62
C GLY A 493 4.48 21.12 0.72
N GLY A 494 4.88 19.93 1.20
CA GLY A 494 3.96 18.80 1.41
C GLY A 494 3.70 17.96 0.16
N ASP A 495 4.46 18.21 -0.91
CA ASP A 495 4.51 17.36 -2.08
C ASP A 495 5.48 16.19 -1.83
N GLY A 496 5.28 15.08 -2.53
CA GLY A 496 6.16 13.93 -2.41
C GLY A 496 5.76 12.78 -3.29
N HIS A 497 6.57 11.73 -3.26
CA HIS A 497 6.28 10.48 -3.94
C HIS A 497 6.82 9.29 -3.16
N PHE A 498 6.22 8.13 -3.38
CA PHE A 498 6.74 6.87 -2.87
C PHE A 498 6.75 5.81 -3.96
N THR A 499 7.64 4.83 -3.79
CA THR A 499 7.73 3.66 -4.66
C THR A 499 7.94 2.43 -3.81
N MET A 500 7.21 1.35 -4.10
CA MET A 500 7.43 0.01 -3.56
C MET A 500 7.58 -0.97 -4.72
N ARG A 501 8.57 -1.84 -4.66
CA ARG A 501 8.85 -2.85 -5.70
C ARG A 501 9.01 -4.23 -5.11
N MET A 502 8.37 -5.19 -5.74
CA MET A 502 8.64 -6.62 -5.58
C MET A 502 9.38 -7.08 -6.82
N VAL A 503 10.68 -7.35 -6.66
CA VAL A 503 11.62 -7.57 -7.75
C VAL A 503 11.79 -9.07 -8.00
N ALA A 504 11.61 -9.49 -9.24
CA ALA A 504 11.85 -10.86 -9.67
C ALA A 504 13.36 -11.16 -9.77
N ASP A 505 13.71 -12.43 -9.56
CA ASP A 505 15.04 -12.95 -9.77
C ASP A 505 15.39 -13.02 -11.26
N GLU A 506 16.64 -12.74 -11.60
CA GLU A 506 17.15 -12.88 -12.97
C GLU A 506 17.68 -14.32 -13.13
N GLU A 507 16.96 -15.18 -13.88
CA GLU A 507 17.44 -16.54 -14.21
C GLU A 507 18.80 -16.58 -14.93
#